data_AF-A0A0G0IB62-F1
#
_entry.id   AF-A0A0G0IB62-F1
#
_cell.length_a   1.000
_cell.length_b   1.000
_cell.length_c   1.000
_cell.angle_alpha   90.00
_cell.angle_beta   90.00
_cell.angle_gamma   90.00
#
_symmetry.space_group_name_H-M   'P 1'
#
loop_
_entity.id
_entity.type
_entity.pdbx_description
1 polymer ?
#
loop_
_entity_poly.entity_id
_entity_poly.type
_entity_poly.pdbx_seq_one_letter_code
_entity_poly.pdbx_strand_id
1 'polypeptide(L)'
;MANRHLSRSIVLQTLFEWDFSSLANKNNDSESGEIKKMLDRNLKEFAPGLEDNNFVFSLIDEVLKKRATIDKIIEKAAPDWPIEKISIVDRNILRIGLTELLFSDRLQVPPKVAINEAIELAKTFGGENSGKFVNGVLGAVYKEIGEPDKEHQKTHDKKRDDTETKDRKESTDISKLPIENLGGALVYTKKDGDVLFAFVHDVFGYWTLSKGKVAAGEDLKESTSKAIKKEIGLDIEIKEELGINEYVATHPEKGKSLKKVMYFLASSDYKELELEKSGGLDGARWFEMKEVPELRIYNDIIPLIAKAVEIISKK
;
A
#
# COMPACT_ATOMS: atom_id res chain seq x y z
N MET A 1 13.10 -12.25 -18.37
CA MET A 1 13.35 -10.96 -17.67
C MET A 1 13.51 -9.81 -18.65
N ALA A 2 14.40 -9.89 -19.66
CA ALA A 2 14.62 -8.82 -20.65
C ALA A 2 13.33 -8.29 -21.33
N ASN A 3 12.41 -9.18 -21.73
CA ASN A 3 11.15 -8.77 -22.38
C ASN A 3 10.23 -7.96 -21.45
N ARG A 4 10.23 -8.20 -20.13
CA ARG A 4 9.38 -7.45 -19.18
C ARG A 4 9.96 -6.09 -18.87
N HIS A 5 11.28 -5.97 -18.78
CA HIS A 5 11.93 -4.67 -18.65
C HIS A 5 11.64 -3.78 -19.87
N LEU A 6 11.82 -4.32 -21.07
CA LEU A 6 11.47 -3.64 -22.31
C LEU A 6 9.99 -3.24 -22.34
N SER A 7 9.10 -4.14 -21.94
CA SER A 7 7.66 -3.85 -21.84
C SER A 7 7.36 -2.64 -20.96
N ARG A 8 8.00 -2.53 -19.79
CA ARG A 8 7.83 -1.37 -18.91
C ARG A 8 8.37 -0.08 -19.51
N SER A 9 9.49 -0.16 -20.23
CA SER A 9 10.03 0.99 -20.98
C SER A 9 9.04 1.48 -22.03
N ILE A 10 8.36 0.59 -22.75
CA ILE A 10 7.31 0.95 -23.72
C ILE A 10 6.12 1.61 -23.01
N VAL A 11 5.67 1.07 -21.87
CA VAL A 11 4.59 1.69 -21.08
C VAL A 11 5.00 3.08 -20.61
N LEU A 12 6.22 3.24 -20.10
CA LEU A 12 6.76 4.54 -19.64
C LEU A 12 6.77 5.58 -20.78
N GLN A 13 7.31 5.22 -21.95
CA GLN A 13 7.35 6.11 -23.11
C GLN A 13 5.95 6.52 -23.56
N THR A 14 5.01 5.57 -23.54
CA THR A 14 3.61 5.83 -23.91
C THR A 14 2.91 6.76 -22.92
N LEU A 15 3.10 6.55 -21.61
CA LEU A 15 2.56 7.43 -20.57
C LEU A 15 3.18 8.83 -20.64
N PHE A 16 4.48 8.91 -20.92
CA PHE A 16 5.18 10.18 -21.13
C PHE A 16 4.60 10.95 -22.32
N GLU A 17 4.43 10.30 -23.47
CA GLU A 17 3.79 10.90 -24.64
C GLU A 17 2.36 11.37 -24.33
N TRP A 18 1.59 10.50 -23.66
CA TRP A 18 0.20 10.79 -23.30
C TRP A 18 0.07 12.01 -22.40
N ASP A 19 1.00 12.22 -21.47
CA ASP A 19 1.01 13.41 -20.61
C ASP A 19 1.12 14.71 -21.43
N PHE A 20 1.85 14.74 -22.54
CA PHE A 20 1.90 15.92 -23.43
C PHE A 20 0.62 16.09 -24.25
N SER A 21 -0.03 15.00 -24.66
CA SER A 21 -1.27 15.05 -25.43
C SER A 21 -2.48 15.43 -24.57
N SER A 22 -2.53 14.94 -23.33
CA SER A 22 -3.59 15.26 -22.36
C SER A 22 -3.53 16.73 -21.93
N LEU A 23 -2.33 17.35 -21.90
CA LEU A 23 -2.16 18.79 -21.71
C LEU A 23 -2.76 19.63 -22.86
N ALA A 24 -2.87 19.07 -24.08
CA ALA A 24 -3.40 19.76 -25.25
C ALA A 24 -4.94 19.60 -25.41
N ASN A 25 -5.53 18.51 -24.92
CA ASN A 25 -6.94 18.16 -25.15
C ASN A 25 -7.70 17.87 -23.83
N LYS A 26 -8.08 18.91 -23.07
CA LYS A 26 -8.80 18.78 -21.79
C LYS A 26 -10.28 18.35 -21.87
N ASN A 27 -10.83 18.07 -23.05
CA ASN A 27 -12.30 18.10 -23.27
C ASN A 27 -12.94 16.90 -23.98
N ASN A 28 -12.30 15.73 -24.17
CA ASN A 28 -12.96 14.63 -24.91
C ASN A 28 -12.90 13.26 -24.22
N ASP A 29 -14.07 12.60 -24.18
CA ASP A 29 -14.35 11.23 -23.70
C ASP A 29 -13.65 10.10 -24.51
N SER A 30 -12.63 10.40 -25.30
CA SER A 30 -11.89 9.46 -26.16
C SER A 30 -10.45 9.18 -25.68
N GLU A 31 -10.12 9.51 -24.42
CA GLU A 31 -8.75 9.39 -23.86
C GLU A 31 -8.16 7.98 -23.99
N SER A 32 -8.96 6.93 -23.75
CA SER A 32 -8.47 5.54 -23.80
C SER A 32 -8.20 5.03 -25.21
N GLY A 33 -8.84 5.62 -26.23
CA GLY A 33 -8.62 5.26 -27.64
C GLY A 33 -7.32 5.85 -28.20
N GLU A 34 -6.94 7.05 -27.72
CA GLU A 34 -5.71 7.73 -28.16
C GLU A 34 -4.46 7.07 -27.59
N ILE A 35 -4.45 6.73 -26.29
CA ILE A 35 -3.28 6.11 -25.66
C ILE A 35 -2.98 4.72 -26.24
N LYS A 36 -4.00 3.97 -26.66
CA LYS A 36 -3.81 2.68 -27.34
C LYS A 36 -3.10 2.84 -28.68
N LYS A 37 -3.42 3.89 -29.44
CA LYS A 37 -2.72 4.19 -30.71
C LYS A 37 -1.27 4.58 -30.47
N MET A 38 -1.00 5.36 -29.41
CA MET A 38 0.36 5.72 -29.01
C MET A 38 1.16 4.46 -28.64
N LEU A 39 0.54 3.56 -27.86
CA LEU A 39 1.13 2.30 -27.46
C LEU A 39 1.48 1.40 -28.65
N ASP A 40 0.54 1.22 -29.58
CA ASP A 40 0.75 0.42 -30.79
C ASP A 40 1.90 0.97 -31.63
N ARG A 41 2.04 2.31 -31.71
CA ARG A 41 3.13 2.95 -32.42
C ARG A 41 4.46 2.73 -31.71
N ASN A 42 4.50 2.91 -30.39
CA ASN A 42 5.72 2.72 -29.59
C ASN A 42 6.17 1.26 -29.60
N LEU A 43 5.24 0.30 -29.57
CA LEU A 43 5.54 -1.13 -29.73
C LEU A 43 6.22 -1.42 -31.07
N LYS A 44 5.69 -0.88 -32.18
CA LYS A 44 6.27 -1.10 -33.52
C LYS A 44 7.66 -0.48 -33.66
N GLU A 45 7.86 0.71 -33.10
CA GLU A 45 9.11 1.45 -33.23
C GLU A 45 10.22 0.87 -32.33
N PHE A 46 9.91 0.63 -31.06
CA PHE A 46 10.92 0.35 -30.03
C PHE A 46 10.95 -1.11 -29.56
N ALA A 47 9.95 -1.92 -29.93
CA ALA A 47 9.86 -3.32 -29.55
C ALA A 47 9.36 -4.24 -30.70
N PRO A 48 9.92 -4.14 -31.94
CA PRO A 48 9.43 -4.91 -33.09
C PRO A 48 9.55 -6.43 -32.93
N GLY A 49 10.40 -6.91 -32.02
CA GLY A 49 10.59 -8.33 -31.69
C GLY A 49 9.87 -8.80 -30.43
N LEU A 50 9.00 -7.98 -29.82
CA LEU A 50 8.22 -8.38 -28.65
C LEU A 50 7.00 -9.19 -29.10
N GLU A 51 7.08 -10.51 -28.91
CA GLU A 51 6.03 -11.44 -29.37
C GLU A 51 4.80 -11.47 -28.43
N ASP A 52 5.00 -11.18 -27.14
CA ASP A 52 3.93 -11.14 -26.13
C ASP A 52 3.71 -9.71 -25.62
N ASN A 53 2.70 -9.05 -26.18
CA ASN A 53 2.30 -7.69 -25.80
C ASN A 53 1.25 -7.67 -24.69
N ASN A 54 0.73 -8.83 -24.24
CA ASN A 54 -0.35 -8.86 -23.26
C ASN A 54 0.03 -8.16 -21.96
N PHE A 55 1.27 -8.35 -21.52
CA PHE A 55 1.80 -7.68 -20.33
C PHE A 55 1.85 -6.15 -20.50
N VAL A 56 2.20 -5.65 -21.68
CA VAL A 56 2.24 -4.21 -21.98
C VAL A 56 0.84 -3.61 -21.89
N PHE A 57 -0.14 -4.24 -22.56
CA PHE A 57 -1.54 -3.79 -22.54
C PHE A 57 -2.16 -3.89 -21.15
N SER A 58 -1.92 -4.99 -20.42
CA SER A 58 -2.47 -5.15 -19.07
C SER A 58 -1.88 -4.10 -18.11
N LEU A 59 -0.57 -3.85 -18.19
CA LEU A 59 0.11 -2.92 -17.30
C LEU A 59 -0.37 -1.49 -17.54
N ILE A 60 -0.45 -1.03 -18.79
CA ILE A 60 -0.90 0.34 -19.06
C ILE A 60 -2.37 0.54 -18.69
N ASP A 61 -3.25 -0.42 -18.98
CA ASP A 61 -4.66 -0.34 -18.61
C ASP A 61 -4.82 -0.30 -17.08
N GLU A 62 -4.03 -1.10 -16.34
CA GLU A 62 -4.03 -1.10 -14.88
C GLU A 62 -3.51 0.22 -14.30
N VAL A 63 -2.40 0.76 -14.84
CA VAL A 63 -1.86 2.07 -14.44
C VAL A 63 -2.90 3.17 -14.65
N LEU A 64 -3.57 3.21 -15.81
CA LEU A 64 -4.60 4.21 -16.10
C LEU A 64 -5.79 4.09 -15.15
N LYS A 65 -6.27 2.86 -14.92
CA LYS A 65 -7.39 2.58 -14.01
C LYS A 65 -7.08 2.97 -12.57
N LYS A 66 -5.82 2.83 -12.13
CA LYS A 66 -5.37 3.09 -10.76
C LYS A 66 -4.71 4.45 -10.58
N ARG A 67 -4.56 5.25 -11.64
CA ARG A 67 -3.83 6.53 -11.65
C ARG A 67 -4.19 7.44 -10.48
N ALA A 68 -5.48 7.71 -10.28
CA ALA A 68 -5.93 8.61 -9.21
C ALA A 68 -5.63 8.09 -7.80
N THR A 69 -5.72 6.78 -7.59
CA THR A 69 -5.34 6.15 -6.31
C THR A 69 -3.83 6.21 -6.11
N ILE A 70 -3.06 5.90 -7.15
CA ILE A 70 -1.60 5.89 -7.08
C ILE A 70 -1.05 7.29 -6.87
N ASP A 71 -1.62 8.30 -7.51
CA ASP A 71 -1.21 9.70 -7.33
C ASP A 71 -1.35 10.13 -5.86
N LYS A 72 -2.45 9.76 -5.19
CA LYS A 72 -2.63 9.99 -3.73
C LYS A 72 -1.60 9.23 -2.89
N ILE A 73 -1.25 8.01 -3.28
CA ILE A 73 -0.22 7.22 -2.60
C ILE A 73 1.15 7.89 -2.74
N ILE A 74 1.47 8.40 -3.93
CA ILE A 74 2.71 9.16 -4.18
C ILE A 74 2.76 10.39 -3.28
N GLU A 75 1.69 11.19 -3.23
CA GLU A 75 1.60 12.37 -2.36
C GLU A 75 1.82 12.04 -0.88
N LYS A 76 1.26 10.92 -0.41
CA LYS A 76 1.43 10.47 0.97
C LYS A 76 2.87 10.01 1.26
N ALA A 77 3.48 9.30 0.31
CA ALA A 77 4.84 8.76 0.44
C ALA A 77 5.93 9.82 0.18
N ALA A 78 5.62 10.88 -0.57
CA ALA A 78 6.51 11.97 -0.97
C ALA A 78 5.88 13.35 -0.61
N PRO A 79 5.62 13.61 0.69
CA PRO A 79 4.93 14.80 1.20
C PRO A 79 5.56 16.14 0.78
N ASP A 80 6.90 16.18 0.70
CA ASP A 80 7.67 17.38 0.36
C ASP A 80 7.69 17.65 -1.15
N TRP A 81 7.16 16.70 -1.94
CA TRP A 81 7.18 16.70 -3.40
C TRP A 81 5.75 16.58 -3.93
N PRO A 82 5.02 17.70 -4.04
CA PRO A 82 3.74 17.75 -4.75
C PRO A 82 3.86 17.08 -6.11
N ILE A 83 2.84 16.34 -6.52
CA ILE A 83 2.89 15.50 -7.72
C ILE A 83 3.18 16.31 -9.00
N GLU A 84 2.79 17.58 -9.03
CA GLU A 84 3.05 18.51 -10.14
C GLU A 84 4.51 18.96 -10.21
N LYS A 85 5.26 18.84 -9.12
CA LYS A 85 6.68 19.18 -9.05
C LYS A 85 7.59 17.98 -9.33
N ILE A 86 7.05 16.76 -9.31
CA ILE A 86 7.76 15.56 -9.72
C ILE A 86 7.94 15.58 -11.24
N SER A 87 9.13 15.24 -11.73
CA SER A 87 9.37 15.16 -13.17
C SER A 87 8.37 14.19 -13.83
N ILE A 88 7.92 14.48 -15.04
CA ILE A 88 6.93 13.65 -15.76
C ILE A 88 7.41 12.18 -15.83
N VAL A 89 8.72 11.99 -16.09
CA VAL A 89 9.35 10.68 -16.14
C VAL A 89 9.29 9.98 -14.78
N ASP A 90 9.77 10.61 -13.71
CA ASP A 90 9.78 10.00 -12.38
C ASP A 90 8.36 9.71 -11.88
N ARG A 91 7.41 10.61 -12.14
CA ARG A 91 5.99 10.42 -11.79
C ARG A 91 5.42 9.19 -12.49
N ASN A 92 5.68 9.01 -13.79
CA ASN A 92 5.18 7.85 -14.52
C ASN A 92 5.89 6.55 -14.11
N ILE A 93 7.17 6.61 -13.75
CA ILE A 93 7.89 5.46 -13.18
C ILE A 93 7.31 5.07 -11.83
N LEU A 94 7.02 6.04 -10.96
CA LEU A 94 6.33 5.79 -9.68
C LEU A 94 4.94 5.19 -9.91
N ARG A 95 4.19 5.68 -10.90
CA ARG A 95 2.89 5.11 -11.28
C ARG A 95 2.99 3.64 -11.69
N ILE A 96 3.95 3.30 -12.56
CA ILE A 96 4.19 1.91 -12.98
C ILE A 96 4.61 1.06 -11.77
N GLY A 97 5.64 1.49 -11.03
CA GLY A 97 6.21 0.73 -9.92
C GLY A 97 5.20 0.49 -8.79
N LEU A 98 4.41 1.50 -8.43
CA LEU A 98 3.35 1.37 -7.43
C LEU A 98 2.18 0.53 -7.94
N THR A 99 1.85 0.58 -9.23
CA THR A 99 0.83 -0.31 -9.81
C THR A 99 1.24 -1.76 -9.61
N GLU A 100 2.46 -2.10 -9.99
CA GLU A 100 2.95 -3.47 -9.86
C GLU A 100 3.13 -3.89 -8.41
N LEU A 101 3.64 -2.99 -7.56
CA LEU A 101 3.83 -3.26 -6.13
C LEU A 101 2.50 -3.52 -5.41
N LEU A 102 1.45 -2.79 -5.80
CA LEU A 102 0.20 -2.72 -5.07
C LEU A 102 -0.97 -3.37 -5.78
N PHE A 103 -0.93 -3.82 -7.03
CA PHE A 103 -2.12 -4.39 -7.65
C PHE A 103 -1.86 -5.64 -8.49
N SER A 104 -0.60 -5.87 -8.90
CA SER A 104 -0.25 -7.10 -9.60
C SER A 104 -0.21 -8.33 -8.69
N ASP A 105 -0.47 -9.50 -9.29
CA ASP A 105 -0.26 -10.80 -8.64
C ASP A 105 1.21 -10.97 -8.26
N ARG A 106 1.48 -11.23 -6.97
CA ARG A 106 2.85 -11.38 -6.42
C ARG A 106 3.59 -12.58 -7.00
N LEU A 107 2.87 -13.62 -7.45
CA LEU A 107 3.47 -14.75 -8.16
C LEU A 107 3.98 -14.34 -9.55
N GLN A 108 3.35 -13.33 -10.15
CA GLN A 108 3.76 -12.77 -11.44
C GLN A 108 4.86 -11.72 -11.28
N VAL A 109 4.71 -10.79 -10.34
CA VAL A 109 5.68 -9.73 -10.10
C VAL A 109 5.96 -9.62 -8.59
N PRO A 110 7.06 -10.23 -8.10
CA PRO A 110 7.45 -10.09 -6.71
C PRO A 110 7.68 -8.61 -6.34
N PRO A 111 7.31 -8.16 -5.12
CA PRO A 111 7.44 -6.76 -4.70
C PRO A 111 8.84 -6.17 -4.91
N LYS A 112 9.89 -6.92 -4.54
CA LYS A 112 11.29 -6.49 -4.73
C LYS A 112 11.66 -6.34 -6.21
N VAL A 113 11.08 -7.16 -7.08
CA VAL A 113 11.30 -7.06 -8.53
C VAL A 113 10.62 -5.80 -9.08
N ALA A 114 9.37 -5.51 -8.70
CA ALA A 114 8.69 -4.27 -9.08
C ALA A 114 9.50 -3.02 -8.69
N ILE A 115 10.02 -3.01 -7.46
CA ILE A 115 10.85 -1.91 -6.94
C ILE A 115 12.14 -1.78 -7.75
N ASN A 116 12.88 -2.88 -7.95
CA ASN A 116 14.13 -2.86 -8.69
C ASN A 116 13.94 -2.40 -10.14
N GLU A 117 12.90 -2.89 -10.82
CA GLU A 117 12.60 -2.52 -12.21
C GLU A 117 12.27 -1.03 -12.34
N ALA A 118 11.48 -0.47 -11.42
CA ALA A 118 11.21 0.97 -11.40
C ALA A 118 12.48 1.80 -11.15
N ILE A 119 13.39 1.34 -10.29
CA ILE A 119 14.68 2.01 -10.04
C ILE A 119 15.55 1.97 -11.30
N GLU A 120 15.60 0.85 -12.02
CA GLU A 120 16.36 0.75 -13.26
C GLU A 120 15.78 1.69 -14.33
N LEU A 121 14.46 1.74 -14.50
CA LEU A 121 13.84 2.74 -15.38
C LEU A 121 14.22 4.18 -15.00
N ALA A 122 14.26 4.49 -13.69
CA ALA A 122 14.60 5.82 -13.21
C ALA A 122 16.07 6.19 -13.49
N LYS A 123 16.97 5.21 -13.44
CA LYS A 123 18.38 5.40 -13.84
C LYS A 123 18.53 5.57 -15.35
N THR A 124 17.71 4.87 -16.14
CA THR A 124 17.80 4.91 -17.61
C THR A 124 17.18 6.17 -18.21
N PHE A 125 16.02 6.61 -17.71
CA PHE A 125 15.22 7.69 -18.31
C PHE A 125 15.18 8.98 -17.48
N GLY A 126 15.51 8.91 -16.19
CA GLY A 126 15.46 10.04 -15.28
C GLY A 126 16.76 10.87 -15.23
N GLY A 127 16.84 11.75 -14.24
CA GLY A 127 18.05 12.52 -13.94
C GLY A 127 18.96 11.82 -12.91
N GLU A 128 20.07 12.47 -12.57
CA GLU A 128 21.12 11.92 -11.68
C GLU A 128 20.58 11.41 -10.32
N ASN A 129 19.54 12.07 -9.78
CA ASN A 129 18.93 11.72 -8.50
C ASN A 129 17.67 10.86 -8.59
N SER A 130 17.16 10.59 -9.80
CA SER A 130 15.88 9.90 -10.02
C SER A 130 15.85 8.50 -9.40
N GLY A 131 16.90 7.70 -9.61
CA GLY A 131 16.98 6.35 -9.04
C GLY A 131 16.91 6.33 -7.51
N LYS A 132 17.53 7.31 -6.84
CA LYS A 132 17.47 7.44 -5.37
C LYS A 132 16.09 7.88 -4.90
N PHE A 133 15.49 8.85 -5.59
CA PHE A 133 14.15 9.35 -5.30
C PHE A 133 13.09 8.25 -5.42
N VAL A 134 13.04 7.56 -6.56
CA VAL A 134 12.09 6.46 -6.82
C VAL A 134 12.24 5.33 -5.80
N ASN A 135 13.48 4.92 -5.49
CA ASN A 135 13.74 3.93 -4.44
C ASN A 135 13.21 4.38 -3.06
N GLY A 136 13.37 5.66 -2.72
CA GLY A 136 12.89 6.22 -1.46
C GLY A 136 11.37 6.12 -1.33
N VAL A 137 10.64 6.54 -2.36
CA VAL A 137 9.17 6.54 -2.37
C VAL A 137 8.62 5.11 -2.36
N LEU A 138 9.07 4.24 -3.28
CA LEU A 138 8.62 2.85 -3.33
C LEU A 138 8.99 2.07 -2.07
N GLY A 139 10.18 2.33 -1.51
CA GLY A 139 10.63 1.72 -0.26
C GLY A 139 9.84 2.18 0.97
N ALA A 140 9.32 3.41 0.98
CA ALA A 140 8.43 3.89 2.04
C ALA A 140 7.08 3.15 1.99
N VAL A 141 6.48 3.05 0.81
CA VAL A 141 5.22 2.32 0.60
C VAL A 141 5.37 0.83 0.91
N TYR A 142 6.46 0.21 0.45
CA TYR A 142 6.73 -1.21 0.73
C TYR A 142 6.83 -1.54 2.21
N LYS A 143 7.33 -0.61 3.03
CA LYS A 143 7.37 -0.75 4.48
C LYS A 143 6.02 -0.58 5.12
N GLU A 144 5.23 0.37 4.63
CA GLU A 144 3.89 0.63 5.15
C GLU A 144 2.96 -0.56 4.95
N ILE A 145 3.12 -1.31 3.85
CA ILE A 145 2.34 -2.53 3.59
C ILE A 145 2.82 -3.80 4.32
N GLY A 146 3.76 -3.66 5.26
CA GLY A 146 4.18 -4.74 6.15
C GLY A 146 5.29 -5.68 5.63
N GLU A 147 6.08 -5.26 4.62
CA GLU A 147 7.23 -6.02 4.06
C GLU A 147 7.02 -7.55 4.00
N PRO A 148 6.09 -8.05 3.17
CA PRO A 148 5.63 -9.44 3.19
C PRO A 148 6.73 -10.51 3.05
N ASP A 149 7.91 -10.16 2.53
CA ASP A 149 9.03 -11.07 2.33
C ASP A 149 9.98 -11.23 3.56
N LYS A 150 9.77 -10.48 4.65
CA LYS A 150 10.70 -10.52 5.80
C LYS A 150 10.55 -11.73 6.73
N GLU A 151 9.47 -12.49 6.63
CA GLU A 151 9.29 -13.69 7.48
C GLU A 151 10.17 -14.87 7.04
N HIS A 152 10.74 -14.87 5.83
CA HIS A 152 11.49 -16.01 5.28
C HIS A 152 13.03 -15.85 5.26
N GLN A 153 13.62 -14.79 5.81
CA GLN A 153 15.07 -14.55 5.73
C GLN A 153 15.77 -14.32 7.09
N LYS A 154 15.36 -15.02 8.16
CA LYS A 154 16.12 -15.06 9.43
C LYS A 154 17.01 -16.29 9.61
N THR A 155 17.12 -17.17 8.62
CA THR A 155 18.02 -18.33 8.67
C THR A 155 18.88 -18.38 7.41
N HIS A 156 20.22 -18.34 7.60
CA HIS A 156 21.28 -18.26 6.57
C HIS A 156 21.42 -16.83 6.00
N ASP A 157 22.42 -16.01 6.34
CA ASP A 157 23.85 -16.30 6.33
C ASP A 157 24.60 -15.55 7.44
N LYS A 158 25.32 -16.30 8.28
CA LYS A 158 26.53 -15.84 8.95
C LYS A 158 27.71 -16.47 8.20
N LYS A 159 28.64 -15.60 7.78
CA LYS A 159 30.00 -15.83 7.25
C LYS A 159 30.17 -15.65 5.74
N ARG A 160 30.80 -14.53 5.37
CA ARG A 160 31.97 -14.37 4.46
C ARG A 160 32.21 -12.86 4.36
N ASP A 161 33.15 -12.34 5.15
CA ASP A 161 34.58 -12.17 4.90
C ASP A 161 34.89 -10.89 4.12
N ASP A 162 35.91 -10.20 4.60
CA ASP A 162 36.15 -8.77 4.46
C ASP A 162 36.67 -8.39 3.06
N THR A 163 36.06 -7.40 2.41
CA THR A 163 36.77 -6.27 1.80
C THR A 163 35.80 -5.22 1.22
N GLU A 164 35.97 -3.99 1.71
CA GLU A 164 35.60 -2.70 1.11
C GLU A 164 34.16 -2.48 0.59
N THR A 165 33.34 -1.84 1.43
CA THR A 165 32.33 -0.87 0.96
C THR A 165 31.92 0.08 2.08
N LYS A 166 32.36 1.34 1.97
CA LYS A 166 31.81 2.47 2.73
C LYS A 166 30.48 2.88 2.09
N ASP A 167 29.41 2.19 2.44
CA ASP A 167 28.08 2.79 2.40
C ASP A 167 27.37 2.44 3.70
N ARG A 168 27.18 3.46 4.53
CA ARG A 168 26.53 3.37 5.83
C ARG A 168 25.09 2.89 5.63
N LYS A 169 24.88 1.57 5.74
CA LYS A 169 23.62 1.05 6.25
C LYS A 169 23.51 1.51 7.70
N GLU A 170 22.87 2.66 7.92
CA GLU A 170 22.31 2.94 9.24
C GLU A 170 21.26 1.88 9.53
N SER A 171 21.66 0.83 10.24
CA SER A 171 20.76 0.00 11.01
C SER A 171 20.10 0.92 12.04
N THR A 172 18.92 1.44 11.71
CA THR A 172 18.16 2.23 12.68
C THR A 172 17.81 1.29 13.84
N ASP A 173 18.45 1.50 14.99
CA ASP A 173 18.20 0.74 16.21
C ASP A 173 16.74 0.98 16.63
N ILE A 174 15.88 -0.01 16.41
CA ILE A 174 14.42 0.09 16.59
C ILE A 174 14.09 0.47 18.05
N SER A 175 14.96 0.11 19.00
CA SER A 175 14.81 0.42 20.42
C SER A 175 14.87 1.92 20.75
N LYS A 176 15.43 2.74 19.84
CA LYS A 176 15.58 4.20 20.02
C LYS A 176 14.49 5.00 19.32
N LEU A 177 13.58 4.34 18.59
CA LEU A 177 12.50 5.03 17.91
C LEU A 177 11.43 5.49 18.92
N PRO A 178 10.84 6.67 18.73
CA PRO A 178 9.69 7.09 19.53
C PRO A 178 8.56 6.07 19.38
N ILE A 179 8.06 5.59 20.51
CA ILE A 179 6.96 4.62 20.58
C ILE A 179 5.64 5.37 20.58
N GLU A 180 4.75 4.99 19.68
CA GLU A 180 3.36 5.43 19.71
C GLU A 180 2.46 4.23 19.99
N ASN A 181 1.69 4.32 21.08
CA ASN A 181 0.71 3.30 21.46
C ASN A 181 -0.64 3.61 20.82
N LEU A 182 -1.25 2.57 20.26
CA LEU A 182 -2.56 2.63 19.64
C LEU A 182 -3.45 1.51 20.17
N GLY A 183 -4.74 1.80 20.18
CA GLY A 183 -5.81 0.84 20.47
C GLY A 183 -6.60 0.61 19.19
N GLY A 184 -6.79 -0.66 18.82
CA GLY A 184 -7.59 -1.05 17.68
C GLY A 184 -8.63 -2.10 18.04
N ALA A 185 -9.60 -2.30 17.16
CA ALA A 185 -10.62 -3.31 17.37
C ALA A 185 -11.05 -4.00 16.07
N LEU A 186 -11.27 -5.32 16.16
CA LEU A 186 -12.13 -6.03 15.22
C LEU A 186 -13.54 -5.99 15.81
N VAL A 187 -14.40 -5.16 15.21
CA VAL A 187 -15.78 -5.00 15.65
C VAL A 187 -16.65 -6.01 14.91
N TYR A 188 -17.45 -6.77 15.65
CA TYR A 188 -18.43 -7.67 15.08
C TYR A 188 -19.86 -7.30 15.50
N THR A 189 -20.82 -7.70 14.68
CA THR A 189 -22.25 -7.64 15.01
C THR A 189 -22.95 -8.90 14.52
N LYS A 190 -24.06 -9.25 15.15
CA LYS A 190 -24.91 -10.38 14.76
C LYS A 190 -26.17 -9.80 14.11
N LYS A 191 -26.33 -10.03 12.81
CA LYS A 191 -27.49 -9.55 12.03
C LYS A 191 -28.09 -10.73 11.28
N ASP A 192 -29.39 -10.96 11.46
CA ASP A 192 -30.15 -12.01 10.77
C ASP A 192 -29.57 -13.44 10.93
N GLY A 193 -28.84 -13.69 12.03
CA GLY A 193 -28.16 -14.96 12.30
C GLY A 193 -26.71 -15.02 11.80
N ASP A 194 -26.30 -14.07 10.97
CA ASP A 194 -24.94 -13.97 10.43
C ASP A 194 -24.05 -13.07 11.28
N VAL A 195 -22.75 -13.40 11.31
CA VAL A 195 -21.71 -12.58 11.95
C VAL A 195 -21.07 -11.71 10.89
N LEU A 196 -21.16 -10.41 11.11
CA LEU A 196 -20.55 -9.38 10.27
C LEU A 196 -19.37 -8.75 11.01
N PHE A 197 -18.30 -8.45 10.28
CA PHE A 197 -17.11 -7.75 10.77
C PHE A 197 -16.94 -6.40 10.10
N ALA A 198 -16.65 -5.36 10.88
CA ALA A 198 -16.36 -4.04 10.34
C ALA A 198 -14.88 -3.95 9.94
N PHE A 199 -14.63 -3.51 8.71
CA PHE A 199 -13.29 -3.20 8.21
C PHE A 199 -13.24 -1.78 7.65
N VAL A 200 -12.06 -1.18 7.72
CA VAL A 200 -11.72 0.07 7.02
C VAL A 200 -10.82 -0.25 5.84
N HIS A 201 -10.99 0.48 4.75
CA HIS A 201 -10.20 0.36 3.54
C HIS A 201 -9.24 1.53 3.45
N ASP A 202 -7.96 1.21 3.26
CA ASP A 202 -6.92 2.21 3.12
C ASP A 202 -6.67 2.61 1.67
N VAL A 203 -6.00 3.75 1.52
CA VAL A 203 -5.61 4.28 0.22
C VAL A 203 -4.67 3.38 -0.58
N PHE A 204 -4.07 2.36 0.03
CA PHE A 204 -3.21 1.36 -0.64
C PHE A 204 -4.00 0.16 -1.17
N GLY A 205 -5.32 0.12 -0.95
CA GLY A 205 -6.19 -0.94 -1.44
C GLY A 205 -6.28 -2.15 -0.52
N TYR A 206 -5.96 -2.00 0.77
CA TYR A 206 -6.07 -3.07 1.77
C TYR A 206 -7.21 -2.79 2.75
N TRP A 207 -7.93 -3.85 3.10
CA TRP A 207 -8.85 -3.86 4.24
C TRP A 207 -8.07 -4.13 5.52
N THR A 208 -8.36 -3.37 6.56
CA THR A 208 -7.70 -3.48 7.86
C THR A 208 -8.66 -3.13 8.99
N LEU A 209 -8.16 -3.26 10.22
CA LEU A 209 -8.91 -3.00 11.44
C LEU A 209 -8.83 -1.51 11.82
N SER A 210 -9.95 -0.98 12.31
CA SER A 210 -10.02 0.38 12.83
C SER A 210 -9.14 0.54 14.08
N LYS A 211 -8.41 1.65 14.17
CA LYS A 211 -7.43 1.93 15.23
C LYS A 211 -7.21 3.41 15.45
N GLY A 212 -6.91 3.80 16.68
CA GLY A 212 -6.56 5.18 17.01
C GLY A 212 -5.50 5.31 18.09
N LYS A 213 -5.01 6.55 18.25
CA LYS A 213 -4.00 6.89 19.25
C LYS A 213 -4.59 6.81 20.65
N VAL A 214 -3.76 6.35 21.58
CA VAL A 214 -4.09 6.28 23.02
C VAL A 214 -3.18 7.28 23.73
N ALA A 215 -3.76 8.26 24.44
CA ALA A 215 -2.96 9.24 25.16
C ALA A 215 -2.30 8.60 26.39
N ALA A 216 -1.14 9.14 26.79
CA ALA A 216 -0.40 8.62 27.93
C ALA A 216 -1.23 8.79 29.22
N GLY A 217 -1.47 7.68 29.93
CA GLY A 217 -2.23 7.66 31.18
C GLY A 217 -3.73 7.44 31.03
N GLU A 218 -4.26 7.33 29.81
CA GLU A 218 -5.65 6.95 29.59
C GLU A 218 -5.85 5.42 29.63
N ASP A 219 -7.06 4.99 29.98
CA ASP A 219 -7.45 3.58 29.89
C ASP A 219 -7.50 3.14 28.42
N LEU A 220 -6.75 2.09 28.11
CA LEU A 220 -6.59 1.61 26.75
C LEU A 220 -7.90 1.16 26.10
N LYS A 221 -8.81 0.55 26.87
CA LYS A 221 -10.10 0.08 26.35
C LYS A 221 -11.01 1.27 26.06
N GLU A 222 -11.10 2.22 26.98
CA GLU A 222 -11.89 3.44 26.81
C GLU A 222 -11.39 4.29 25.62
N SER A 223 -10.08 4.51 25.51
CA SER A 223 -9.50 5.23 24.38
C SER A 223 -9.71 4.50 23.05
N THR A 224 -9.68 3.16 23.06
CA THR A 224 -10.03 2.36 21.87
C THR A 224 -11.48 2.63 21.47
N SER A 225 -12.46 2.50 22.38
CA SER A 225 -13.87 2.76 22.06
C SER A 225 -14.10 4.18 21.52
N LYS A 226 -13.44 5.20 22.07
CA LYS A 226 -13.49 6.58 21.56
C LYS A 226 -12.91 6.69 20.15
N ALA A 227 -11.78 6.03 19.89
CA ALA A 227 -11.15 6.02 18.58
C ALA A 227 -12.04 5.37 17.51
N ILE A 228 -12.60 4.19 17.79
CA ILE A 228 -13.48 3.48 16.85
C ILE A 228 -14.75 4.28 16.58
N LYS A 229 -15.35 4.88 17.61
CA LYS A 229 -16.50 5.78 17.45
C LYS A 229 -16.19 6.97 16.55
N LYS A 230 -15.01 7.55 16.70
CA LYS A 230 -14.56 8.67 15.88
C LYS A 230 -14.29 8.24 14.43
N GLU A 231 -13.62 7.10 14.23
CA GLU A 231 -13.14 6.67 12.91
C GLU A 231 -14.25 6.09 12.02
N ILE A 232 -15.16 5.27 12.58
CA ILE A 232 -16.20 4.56 11.81
C ILE A 232 -17.63 4.75 12.36
N GLY A 233 -17.83 5.60 13.37
CA GLY A 233 -19.15 5.96 13.86
C GLY A 233 -19.84 4.90 14.74
N LEU A 234 -19.09 3.91 15.25
CA LEU A 234 -19.64 2.83 16.07
C LEU A 234 -19.39 3.01 17.57
N ASP A 235 -20.45 2.83 18.36
CA ASP A 235 -20.35 2.59 19.79
C ASP A 235 -20.07 1.10 20.04
N ILE A 236 -18.95 0.80 20.70
CA ILE A 236 -18.47 -0.58 20.85
C ILE A 236 -18.35 -1.01 22.31
N GLU A 237 -18.56 -2.30 22.55
CA GLU A 237 -18.30 -2.97 23.82
C GLU A 237 -17.13 -3.94 23.67
N ILE A 238 -16.03 -3.66 24.37
CA ILE A 238 -14.83 -4.51 24.31
C ILE A 238 -15.07 -5.82 25.06
N LYS A 239 -14.74 -6.94 24.41
CA LYS A 239 -14.91 -8.29 24.94
C LYS A 239 -13.57 -8.89 25.37
N GLU A 240 -12.67 -9.15 24.41
CA GLU A 240 -11.44 -9.91 24.65
C GLU A 240 -10.24 -9.28 23.92
N GLU A 241 -9.03 -9.59 24.37
CA GLU A 241 -7.81 -9.15 23.70
C GLU A 241 -7.44 -10.11 22.56
N LEU A 242 -7.25 -9.58 21.36
CA LEU A 242 -6.80 -10.35 20.20
C LEU A 242 -5.28 -10.44 20.15
N GLY A 243 -4.58 -9.34 20.41
CA GLY A 243 -3.12 -9.37 20.51
C GLY A 243 -2.49 -8.03 20.16
N ILE A 244 -1.17 -8.04 20.03
CA ILE A 244 -0.37 -6.84 19.77
C ILE A 244 0.28 -6.98 18.38
N ASN A 245 0.26 -5.89 17.63
CA ASN A 245 0.97 -5.74 16.38
C ASN A 245 1.96 -4.57 16.47
N GLU A 246 3.19 -4.78 16.02
CA GLU A 246 4.26 -3.78 16.05
C GLU A 246 4.84 -3.54 14.65
N TYR A 247 4.82 -2.29 14.19
CA TYR A 247 5.37 -1.92 12.89
C TYR A 247 6.01 -0.53 12.93
N VAL A 248 6.99 -0.31 12.04
CA VAL A 248 7.67 0.99 11.93
C VAL A 248 6.94 1.83 10.88
N ALA A 249 6.40 2.96 11.31
CA ALA A 249 5.79 3.94 10.41
C ALA A 249 6.74 5.12 10.20
N THR A 250 6.84 5.61 8.97
CA THR A 250 7.62 6.82 8.64
C THR A 250 6.65 7.97 8.40
N HIS A 251 6.80 9.05 9.15
CA HIS A 251 6.01 10.27 8.95
C HIS A 251 6.90 11.37 8.35
N PRO A 252 6.41 12.12 7.34
CA PRO A 252 7.06 13.27 6.72
C PRO A 252 7.89 14.15 7.68
N GLU A 253 7.20 14.77 8.63
CA GLU A 253 7.79 15.75 9.55
C GLU A 253 8.36 15.15 10.84
N LYS A 254 7.86 13.97 11.26
CA LYS A 254 8.15 13.40 12.59
C LYS A 254 9.19 12.27 12.54
N GLY A 255 9.62 11.88 11.34
CA GLY A 255 10.56 10.78 11.15
C GLY A 255 9.94 9.41 11.41
N LYS A 256 10.79 8.41 11.69
CA LYS A 256 10.38 7.04 11.97
C LYS A 256 9.85 6.92 13.41
N SER A 257 8.74 6.21 13.57
CA SER A 257 8.15 5.86 14.88
C SER A 257 7.83 4.38 14.92
N LEU A 258 7.95 3.76 16.10
CA LEU A 258 7.48 2.39 16.32
C LEU A 258 6.01 2.46 16.78
N LYS A 259 5.10 1.97 15.95
CA LYS A 259 3.68 1.84 16.31
C LYS A 259 3.49 0.52 17.02
N LYS A 260 2.92 0.56 18.22
CA LYS A 260 2.44 -0.63 18.96
C LYS A 260 0.93 -0.55 19.07
N VAL A 261 0.24 -1.46 18.40
CA VAL A 261 -1.22 -1.49 18.36
C VAL A 261 -1.70 -2.70 19.16
N MET A 262 -2.45 -2.48 20.23
CA MET A 262 -3.19 -3.55 20.91
C MET A 262 -4.58 -3.64 20.31
N TYR A 263 -4.94 -4.83 19.83
CA TYR A 263 -6.23 -5.10 19.23
C TYR A 263 -7.16 -5.86 20.17
N PHE A 264 -8.41 -5.43 20.19
CA PHE A 264 -9.49 -6.05 20.94
C PHE A 264 -10.56 -6.62 20.01
N LEU A 265 -11.24 -7.67 20.46
CA LEU A 265 -12.52 -8.07 19.94
C LEU A 265 -13.58 -7.21 20.60
N ALA A 266 -14.43 -6.58 19.80
CA ALA A 266 -15.52 -5.75 20.31
C ALA A 266 -16.83 -6.07 19.60
N SER A 267 -17.96 -5.94 20.30
CA SER A 267 -19.29 -6.03 19.69
C SER A 267 -19.92 -4.65 19.55
N SER A 268 -20.78 -4.48 18.54
CA SER A 268 -21.60 -3.29 18.36
C SER A 268 -22.96 -3.66 17.80
N ASP A 269 -23.95 -2.80 18.01
CA ASP A 269 -25.20 -2.87 17.28
C ASP A 269 -24.95 -2.57 15.79
N TYR A 270 -25.74 -3.18 14.90
CA TYR A 270 -25.58 -2.92 13.47
C TYR A 270 -25.97 -1.47 13.16
N LYS A 271 -25.02 -0.71 12.60
CA LYS A 271 -25.20 0.63 12.06
C LYS A 271 -24.39 0.76 10.77
N GLU A 272 -24.85 1.58 9.81
CA GLU A 272 -24.01 1.97 8.68
C GLU A 272 -22.72 2.62 9.18
N LEU A 273 -21.60 2.26 8.56
CA LEU A 273 -20.29 2.76 8.94
C LEU A 273 -20.08 4.15 8.33
N GLU A 274 -19.74 5.09 9.19
CA GLU A 274 -19.47 6.47 8.79
C GLU A 274 -17.96 6.72 8.94
N LEU A 275 -17.24 6.66 7.83
CA LEU A 275 -15.80 6.88 7.84
C LEU A 275 -15.47 8.38 8.04
N GLU A 276 -14.71 8.71 9.06
CA GLU A 276 -14.14 10.05 9.21
C GLU A 276 -13.17 10.34 8.06
N LYS A 277 -13.31 11.53 7.45
CA LYS A 277 -12.38 11.99 6.41
C LYS A 277 -10.98 12.20 6.99
N SER A 278 -10.19 11.14 7.00
CA SER A 278 -8.79 11.12 7.42
C SER A 278 -7.90 10.77 6.22
N GLY A 279 -6.69 11.33 6.16
CA GLY A 279 -5.79 11.25 4.98
C GLY A 279 -5.20 9.87 4.65
N GLY A 280 -5.78 8.78 5.15
CA GLY A 280 -5.27 7.42 4.94
C GLY A 280 -6.32 6.35 4.67
N LEU A 281 -7.60 6.66 4.84
CA LEU A 281 -8.72 5.73 4.63
C LEU A 281 -9.67 6.29 3.58
N ASP A 282 -10.20 5.43 2.73
CA ASP A 282 -11.14 5.81 1.67
C ASP A 282 -12.43 4.96 1.64
N GLY A 283 -12.57 3.99 2.55
CA GLY A 283 -13.81 3.25 2.74
C GLY A 283 -13.96 2.61 4.12
N ALA A 284 -15.19 2.27 4.48
CA ALA A 284 -15.51 1.42 5.62
C ALA A 284 -16.70 0.54 5.24
N ARG A 285 -16.65 -0.75 5.56
CA ARG A 285 -17.74 -1.70 5.23
C ARG A 285 -17.83 -2.85 6.23
N TRP A 286 -19.07 -3.34 6.40
CA TRP A 286 -19.35 -4.64 7.02
C TRP A 286 -19.18 -5.77 6.02
N PHE A 287 -18.47 -6.82 6.43
CA PHE A 287 -18.28 -8.06 5.66
C PHE A 287 -18.78 -9.26 6.45
N GLU A 288 -19.45 -10.17 5.76
CA GLU A 288 -19.80 -11.47 6.32
C GLU A 288 -18.53 -12.30 6.52
N MET A 289 -18.54 -13.17 7.52
CA MET A 289 -17.40 -14.04 7.83
C MET A 289 -16.88 -14.83 6.61
N LYS A 290 -17.77 -15.24 5.70
CA LYS A 290 -17.43 -15.95 4.46
C LYS A 290 -16.73 -15.10 3.40
N GLU A 291 -16.91 -13.77 3.42
CA GLU A 291 -16.28 -12.85 2.48
C GLU A 291 -14.84 -12.52 2.91
N VAL A 292 -14.53 -12.62 4.21
CA VAL A 292 -13.22 -12.23 4.77
C VAL A 292 -12.00 -12.86 4.08
N PRO A 293 -12.00 -14.16 3.70
CA PRO A 293 -10.88 -14.76 2.99
C PRO A 293 -10.61 -14.19 1.59
N GLU A 294 -11.61 -13.55 0.97
CA GLU A 294 -11.48 -12.92 -0.35
C GLU A 294 -10.95 -11.48 -0.25
N LEU A 295 -10.93 -10.92 0.96
CA LEU A 295 -10.46 -9.56 1.19
C LEU A 295 -8.94 -9.50 1.13
N ARG A 296 -8.46 -8.42 0.52
CA ARG A 296 -7.05 -8.09 0.54
C ARG A 296 -6.68 -7.44 1.87
N ILE A 297 -6.16 -8.23 2.80
CA ILE A 297 -5.83 -7.80 4.17
C ILE A 297 -4.31 -7.91 4.40
N TYR A 298 -3.76 -7.11 5.31
CA TYR A 298 -2.37 -7.24 5.72
C TYR A 298 -2.12 -8.56 6.49
N ASN A 299 -0.98 -9.20 6.22
CA ASN A 299 -0.65 -10.52 6.79
C ASN A 299 -0.63 -10.52 8.33
N ASP A 300 -0.21 -9.42 8.93
CA ASP A 300 -0.14 -9.22 10.38
C ASP A 300 -1.52 -9.11 11.06
N ILE A 301 -2.58 -8.86 10.30
CA ILE A 301 -3.96 -8.81 10.79
C ILE A 301 -4.65 -10.18 10.74
N ILE A 302 -4.24 -11.07 9.82
CA ILE A 302 -4.86 -12.39 9.63
C ILE A 302 -4.92 -13.21 10.94
N PRO A 303 -3.85 -13.30 11.76
CA PRO A 303 -3.89 -14.04 13.03
C PRO A 303 -4.92 -13.47 14.03
N LEU A 304 -5.13 -12.15 14.02
CA LEU A 304 -6.09 -11.48 14.91
C LEU A 304 -7.52 -11.85 14.54
N ILE A 305 -7.82 -11.88 13.23
CA ILE A 305 -9.13 -12.30 12.72
C ILE A 305 -9.39 -13.78 13.04
N ALA A 306 -8.41 -14.66 12.80
CA ALA A 306 -8.55 -16.08 13.10
C ALA A 306 -8.86 -16.33 14.58
N LYS A 307 -8.16 -15.63 15.48
CA LYS A 307 -8.43 -15.69 16.92
C LYS A 307 -9.82 -15.15 17.27
N ALA A 308 -10.28 -14.08 16.65
CA ALA A 308 -11.62 -13.56 16.85
C ALA A 308 -12.71 -14.56 16.45
N VAL A 309 -12.56 -15.20 15.29
CA VAL A 309 -13.47 -16.25 14.82
C VAL A 309 -13.51 -17.41 15.80
N GLU A 310 -12.37 -17.84 16.33
CA GLU A 310 -12.30 -18.88 17.35
C GLU A 310 -13.05 -18.48 18.64
N ILE A 311 -12.88 -17.24 19.11
CA ILE A 311 -13.56 -16.72 20.31
C ILE A 311 -15.07 -16.67 20.09
N ILE A 312 -15.53 -16.16 18.94
CA ILE A 312 -16.95 -16.05 18.60
C ILE A 312 -17.59 -17.42 18.46
N SER A 313 -16.90 -18.39 17.87
CA SER A 313 -17.44 -19.74 17.63
C SER A 313 -17.58 -20.57 18.91
N LYS A 314 -16.87 -20.21 19.98
CA LYS A 314 -16.94 -20.88 21.30
C LYS A 314 -18.06 -20.34 22.20
N LYS A 315 -18.79 -19.29 21.78
CA LYS A 315 -19.83 -18.60 22.55
C LYS A 315 -21.19 -18.66 21.88
#